data_AF-A0A8S3TVW0-F1
#
_entry.id   AF-A0A8S3TVW0-F1
#
_cell.length_a   1.000
_cell.length_b   1.000
_cell.length_c   1.000
_cell.angle_alpha   90.00
_cell.angle_beta   90.00
_cell.angle_gamma   90.00
#
_symmetry.space_group_name_H-M   'P 1'
#
loop_
_entity.id
_entity.type
_entity.pdbx_description
1 polymer ?
#
loop_
_entity_poly.entity_id
_entity_poly.type
_entity_poly.pdbx_seq_one_letter_code
_entity_poly.pdbx_strand_id
1 'polypeptide(L)'
;MILWYQQLINVVEAKIESFSENDYDKNYQISVTKFYKGKGMYDTLSNKTTLVTPKGTSMCGPVVLNVGSSYILSVSVYGDKMHHNLCELQVDASSATNKLLEGIAGKYEENCDCEIPSMYDLPHLGPRSNKQCGHSSCTGWDTVCAKDGNGQCNWQTC
;
A
#
# COMPACT_ATOMS: atom_id res chain seq x y z
N MET A 1 22.55 -6.54 -14.97
CA MET A 1 22.45 -6.59 -13.50
C MET A 1 21.47 -5.49 -13.09
N ILE A 2 20.17 -5.80 -13.13
CA ILE A 2 19.11 -4.82 -12.81
C ILE A 2 18.87 -4.96 -11.32
N LEU A 3 19.40 -3.99 -10.57
CA LEU A 3 19.08 -3.80 -9.16
C LEU A 3 17.60 -3.46 -9.09
N TRP A 4 16.77 -4.43 -8.68
CA TRP A 4 15.42 -4.12 -8.22
C TRP A 4 15.57 -3.24 -6.98
N TYR A 5 15.42 -1.95 -7.20
CA TYR A 5 15.20 -0.95 -6.17
C TYR A 5 14.10 -1.50 -5.28
N GLN A 6 14.40 -1.82 -4.01
CA GLN A 6 13.36 -1.91 -3.01
C GLN A 6 12.66 -0.55 -3.05
N GLN A 7 11.53 -0.46 -3.74
CA GLN A 7 10.67 0.70 -3.62
C GLN A 7 10.35 0.81 -2.13
N LEU A 8 10.88 1.86 -1.49
CA LEU A 8 10.63 2.15 -0.08
C LEU A 8 9.19 2.62 0.02
N ILE A 9 8.27 1.65 0.03
CA ILE A 9 6.84 1.89 0.17
C ILE A 9 6.62 2.34 1.62
N ASN A 10 6.15 3.57 1.76
CA ASN A 10 5.69 4.13 3.03
C ASN A 10 4.19 3.94 3.09
N VAL A 11 3.65 3.65 4.27
CA VAL A 11 2.21 3.54 4.47
C VAL A 11 1.79 4.61 5.45
N VAL A 12 0.93 5.51 4.99
CA VAL A 12 0.55 6.72 5.72
C VAL A 12 -0.95 6.91 5.70
N GLU A 13 -1.47 7.56 6.74
CA GLU A 13 -2.78 8.20 6.68
C GLU A 13 -2.56 9.68 6.36
N ALA A 14 -3.25 10.19 5.34
CA ALA A 14 -3.10 11.56 4.90
C ALA A 14 -4.45 12.19 4.60
N LYS A 15 -4.64 13.42 5.10
CA LYS A 15 -5.77 14.27 4.76
C LYS A 15 -5.47 15.08 3.51
N ILE A 16 -6.43 15.14 2.59
CA ILE A 16 -6.30 15.90 1.33
C ILE A 16 -6.80 17.32 1.56
N GLU A 17 -5.94 18.32 1.39
CA GLU A 17 -6.28 19.73 1.68
C GLU A 17 -6.68 20.50 0.42
N SER A 18 -6.01 20.25 -0.70
CA SER A 18 -6.32 20.83 -2.01
C SER A 18 -5.62 20.05 -3.12
N PHE A 19 -5.85 20.41 -4.38
CA PHE A 19 -5.06 19.89 -5.49
C PHE A 19 -4.84 20.95 -6.56
N SER A 20 -3.78 20.77 -7.33
CA SER A 20 -3.48 21.50 -8.56
C SER A 20 -3.05 20.52 -9.63
N GLU A 21 -3.17 20.90 -10.89
CA GLU A 21 -2.81 20.03 -12.01
C GLU A 21 -1.87 20.74 -12.99
N ASN A 22 -0.99 19.97 -13.62
CA ASN A 22 -0.23 20.38 -14.79
C ASN A 22 -0.55 19.42 -15.96
N ASP A 23 0.28 19.42 -17.00
CA ASP A 23 0.06 18.61 -18.22
C ASP A 23 0.14 17.09 -17.96
N TYR A 24 0.92 16.65 -16.98
CA TYR A 24 1.22 15.24 -16.74
C TYR A 24 0.72 14.72 -15.40
N ASP A 25 0.71 15.60 -14.39
CA ASP A 25 0.52 15.24 -12.99
C ASP A 25 -0.61 16.03 -12.33
N LYS A 26 -1.27 15.36 -11.41
CA LYS A 26 -2.15 15.95 -10.40
C LYS A 26 -1.42 15.93 -9.06
N ASN A 27 -1.20 17.11 -8.51
CA ASN A 27 -0.47 17.34 -7.27
C ASN A 27 -1.48 17.63 -6.16
N TYR A 28 -1.63 16.71 -5.22
CA TYR A 28 -2.45 16.90 -4.03
C TYR A 28 -1.60 17.54 -2.93
N GLN A 29 -2.11 18.61 -2.32
CA GLN A 29 -1.59 19.07 -1.03
C GLN A 29 -2.21 18.22 0.07
N ILE A 30 -1.35 17.64 0.91
CA ILE A 30 -1.72 16.67 1.92
C ILE A 30 -1.12 17.03 3.29
N SER A 31 -1.83 16.61 4.33
CA SER A 31 -1.36 16.60 5.72
C SER A 31 -1.26 15.15 6.17
N VAL A 32 -0.05 14.64 6.40
CA VAL A 32 0.13 13.29 6.94
C VAL A 32 -0.25 13.29 8.42
N THR A 33 -1.27 12.53 8.78
CA THR A 33 -1.82 12.46 10.15
C THR A 33 -1.25 11.27 10.92
N LYS A 34 -0.86 10.20 10.24
CA LYS A 34 -0.33 8.98 10.86
C LYS A 34 0.64 8.24 9.95
N PHE A 35 1.65 7.62 10.55
CA PHE A 35 2.56 6.70 9.88
C PHE A 35 2.30 5.26 10.35
N TYR A 36 2.13 4.37 9.39
CA TYR A 36 2.12 2.92 9.60
C TYR A 36 3.47 2.31 9.24
N LYS A 37 4.14 2.85 8.22
CA LYS A 37 5.50 2.46 7.82
C LYS A 37 6.26 3.63 7.21
N GLY A 38 7.57 3.71 7.50
CA GLY A 38 8.50 4.56 6.74
C GLY A 38 8.65 6.01 7.20
N LYS A 39 8.29 6.33 8.46
CA LYS A 39 8.44 7.69 9.02
C LYS A 39 9.87 8.26 8.87
N GLY A 40 10.89 7.43 9.08
CA GLY A 40 12.28 7.88 8.94
C GLY A 40 12.63 8.38 7.54
N MET A 41 12.11 7.73 6.49
CA MET A 41 12.29 8.19 5.11
C MET A 41 11.56 9.51 4.86
N TYR A 42 10.29 9.60 5.30
CA TYR A 42 9.50 10.82 5.21
C TYR A 42 10.17 12.03 5.88
N ASP A 43 10.79 11.83 7.04
CA ASP A 43 11.43 12.91 7.78
C ASP A 43 12.59 13.57 7.01
N THR A 44 13.20 12.84 6.06
CA THR A 44 14.29 13.34 5.20
C THR A 44 13.82 14.16 4.01
N LEU A 45 12.52 14.14 3.69
CA LEU A 45 12.00 14.84 2.51
C LEU A 45 12.01 16.36 2.71
N SER A 46 12.40 17.13 1.70
CA SER A 46 12.20 18.58 1.71
C SER A 46 10.75 18.96 1.37
N ASN A 47 10.07 18.18 0.52
CA ASN A 47 8.66 18.36 0.21
C ASN A 47 7.80 17.26 0.85
N LYS A 48 7.26 17.59 2.02
CA LYS A 48 6.46 16.69 2.86
C LYS A 48 4.95 16.80 2.66
N THR A 49 4.50 17.81 1.91
CA THR A 49 3.08 18.17 1.80
C THR A 49 2.51 17.91 0.42
N THR A 50 3.33 17.54 -0.56
CA THR A 50 2.85 17.28 -1.93
C THR A 50 2.86 15.79 -2.22
N LEU A 51 1.70 15.28 -2.64
CA LEU A 51 1.54 13.96 -3.22
C LEU A 51 1.34 14.09 -4.73
N VAL A 52 2.27 13.56 -5.50
CA VAL A 52 2.23 13.59 -6.97
C VAL A 52 1.53 12.35 -7.47
N THR A 53 0.59 12.52 -8.40
CA THR A 53 -0.13 11.41 -9.02
C THR A 53 -0.21 11.61 -10.54
N PRO A 54 -0.05 10.55 -11.36
CA PRO A 54 -0.20 10.66 -12.81
C PRO A 54 -1.64 11.02 -13.21
N LYS A 55 -1.83 11.85 -14.24
CA LYS A 55 -3.16 12.17 -14.78
C LYS A 55 -3.66 11.14 -15.79
N GLY A 56 -2.74 10.57 -16.58
CA GLY A 56 -3.09 9.68 -17.69
C GLY A 56 -3.32 8.24 -17.26
N THR A 57 -4.33 7.59 -17.84
CA THR A 57 -4.60 6.15 -17.64
C THR A 57 -3.46 5.25 -18.08
N SER A 58 -2.78 5.60 -19.16
CA SER A 58 -1.58 4.91 -19.63
C SER A 58 -0.38 5.03 -18.66
N MET A 59 -0.45 5.93 -17.67
CA MET A 59 0.59 6.16 -16.66
C MET A 59 0.14 5.72 -15.27
N CYS A 60 -0.85 4.82 -15.17
CA CYS A 60 -1.44 4.37 -13.90
C CYS A 60 -2.18 5.49 -13.14
N GLY A 61 -2.71 6.48 -13.85
CA GLY A 61 -3.69 7.46 -13.35
C GLY A 61 -5.09 7.25 -13.94
N PRO A 62 -6.04 8.19 -13.79
CA PRO A 62 -6.03 9.26 -12.80
C PRO A 62 -6.33 8.69 -11.41
N VAL A 63 -5.55 9.12 -10.43
CA VAL A 63 -5.88 8.89 -9.02
C VAL A 63 -6.92 9.92 -8.58
N VAL A 64 -8.02 9.46 -7.96
CA VAL A 64 -9.11 10.32 -7.49
C VAL A 64 -9.14 10.32 -5.97
N LEU A 65 -8.76 11.46 -5.37
CA LEU A 65 -8.82 11.71 -3.92
C LEU A 65 -9.66 12.97 -3.66
N ASN A 66 -10.59 12.88 -2.72
CA ASN A 66 -11.50 13.98 -2.40
C ASN A 66 -10.87 14.95 -1.40
N VAL A 67 -10.95 16.25 -1.70
CA VAL A 67 -10.53 17.31 -0.76
C VAL A 67 -11.39 17.25 0.51
N GLY A 68 -10.74 17.33 1.66
CA GLY A 68 -11.34 17.21 2.99
C GLY A 68 -11.37 15.78 3.53
N SER A 69 -11.24 14.76 2.68
CA SER A 69 -11.21 13.35 3.10
C SER A 69 -9.80 12.93 3.55
N SER A 70 -9.75 11.86 4.36
CA SER A 70 -8.51 11.22 4.78
C SER A 70 -8.40 9.83 4.17
N TYR A 71 -7.19 9.46 3.73
CA TYR A 71 -6.94 8.19 3.07
C TYR A 71 -5.74 7.48 3.70
N ILE A 72 -5.81 6.15 3.78
CA ILE A 72 -4.67 5.28 3.98
C ILE A 72 -4.06 5.02 2.62
N LEU A 73 -2.81 5.43 2.44
CA LEU A 73 -2.09 5.39 1.18
C LEU A 73 -0.78 4.61 1.35
N SER A 74 -0.46 3.73 0.41
CA SER A 74 0.93 3.35 0.18
C SER A 74 1.54 4.34 -0.80
N VAL A 75 2.62 4.98 -0.41
CA VAL A 75 3.28 6.01 -1.22
C VAL A 75 4.74 5.66 -1.48
N SER A 76 5.15 5.87 -2.72
CA SER A 76 6.54 5.75 -3.14
C SER A 76 7.26 7.08 -2.97
N VAL A 77 8.54 7.05 -2.61
CA VAL A 77 9.37 8.26 -2.50
C VAL A 77 10.35 8.31 -3.67
N TYR A 78 10.26 9.35 -4.49
CA TYR A 78 11.16 9.59 -5.62
C TYR A 78 11.40 11.09 -5.81
N GLY A 79 12.67 11.47 -6.03
CA GLY A 79 13.04 12.86 -6.33
C GLY A 79 12.54 13.84 -5.27
N ASP A 80 12.61 13.44 -4.00
CA ASP A 80 12.24 14.24 -2.83
C ASP A 80 10.73 14.56 -2.70
N LYS A 81 9.90 13.75 -3.35
CA LYS A 81 8.44 13.85 -3.31
C LYS A 81 7.82 12.50 -3.03
N MET A 82 6.63 12.52 -2.46
CA MET A 82 5.76 11.36 -2.40
C MET A 82 5.00 11.22 -3.71
N HIS A 83 4.91 10.00 -4.21
CA HIS A 83 4.19 9.64 -5.41
C HIS A 83 3.15 8.59 -5.09
N HIS A 84 2.02 8.68 -5.77
CA HIS A 84 0.96 7.68 -5.69
C HIS A 84 0.32 7.39 -7.05
N ASN A 85 -0.09 6.15 -7.29
CA ASN A 85 -0.74 5.73 -8.52
C ASN A 85 -1.86 4.70 -8.27
N LEU A 86 -2.62 4.37 -9.32
CA LEU A 86 -3.79 3.47 -9.23
C LEU A 86 -3.48 2.03 -8.78
N CYS A 87 -2.24 1.57 -8.88
CA CYS A 87 -1.86 0.22 -8.49
C CYS A 87 -1.47 0.12 -7.02
N GLU A 88 -1.30 1.25 -6.35
CA GLU A 88 -0.91 1.33 -4.96
C GLU A 88 -2.13 1.28 -4.03
N LEU A 89 -1.91 0.93 -2.76
CA LEU A 89 -2.96 0.92 -1.72
C LEU A 89 -3.59 2.31 -1.60
N GLN A 90 -4.91 2.37 -1.79
CA GLN A 90 -5.73 3.55 -1.55
C GLN A 90 -7.03 3.13 -0.87
N VAL A 91 -7.23 3.55 0.38
CA VAL A 91 -8.46 3.26 1.14
C VAL A 91 -8.92 4.53 1.85
N ASP A 92 -10.21 4.86 1.77
CA ASP A 92 -10.77 5.94 2.58
C ASP A 92 -10.67 5.53 4.05
N ALA A 93 -10.01 6.36 4.87
CA ALA A 93 -9.73 6.05 6.26
C ALA A 93 -11.01 5.77 7.07
N SER A 94 -12.14 6.39 6.70
CA SER A 94 -13.43 6.16 7.35
C SER A 94 -14.05 4.79 7.01
N SER A 95 -13.65 4.18 5.89
CA SER A 95 -14.09 2.84 5.46
C SER A 95 -13.09 1.74 5.77
N ALA A 96 -11.93 2.08 6.34
CA ALA A 96 -10.88 1.11 6.63
C ALA A 96 -11.37 0.10 7.66
N THR A 97 -11.22 -1.19 7.36
CA THR A 97 -11.66 -2.24 8.27
C THR A 97 -10.66 -2.41 9.41
N ASN A 98 -11.13 -2.83 10.58
CA ASN A 98 -10.25 -3.07 11.74
C ASN A 98 -9.12 -4.04 11.40
N LYS A 99 -9.38 -5.02 10.51
CA LYS A 99 -8.39 -5.99 10.06
C LYS A 99 -7.30 -5.36 9.20
N LEU A 100 -7.66 -4.49 8.27
CA LEU A 100 -6.69 -3.70 7.53
C LEU A 100 -5.80 -2.89 8.50
N LEU A 101 -6.43 -2.18 9.45
CA LEU A 101 -5.74 -1.35 10.43
C LEU A 101 -4.77 -2.15 11.31
N GLU A 102 -5.20 -3.32 11.80
CA GLU A 102 -4.32 -4.26 12.52
C GLU A 102 -3.17 -4.75 11.64
N GLY A 103 -3.46 -5.05 10.37
CA GLY A 103 -2.51 -5.44 9.34
C GLY A 103 -1.38 -4.42 9.19
N ILE A 104 -1.73 -3.20 8.81
CA ILE A 104 -0.77 -2.12 8.54
C ILE A 104 -0.10 -1.61 9.82
N ALA A 105 -0.70 -1.78 11.00
CA ALA A 105 -0.08 -1.38 12.27
C ALA A 105 1.07 -2.29 12.73
N GLY A 106 1.27 -3.45 12.10
CA GLY A 106 2.43 -4.30 12.36
C GLY A 106 2.25 -5.75 11.93
N LYS A 107 1.03 -6.29 11.89
CA LYS A 107 0.82 -7.72 11.58
C LYS A 107 1.31 -8.10 10.18
N TYR A 108 1.21 -7.20 9.20
CA TYR A 108 1.77 -7.46 7.87
C TYR A 108 3.30 -7.52 7.90
N GLU A 109 3.96 -6.69 8.71
CA GLU A 109 5.42 -6.71 8.86
C GLU A 109 5.89 -7.98 9.58
N GLU A 110 5.23 -8.36 10.67
CA GLU A 110 5.50 -9.58 11.44
C GLU A 110 5.39 -10.86 10.58
N ASN A 111 4.59 -10.81 9.51
CA ASN A 111 4.30 -11.95 8.65
C ASN A 111 4.80 -11.78 7.21
N CYS A 112 5.77 -10.89 6.96
CA CYS A 112 6.38 -10.71 5.64
C CYS A 112 7.07 -11.97 5.08
N ASP A 113 7.36 -12.95 5.93
CA ASP A 113 7.86 -14.28 5.53
C ASP A 113 6.80 -15.15 4.83
N CYS A 114 5.52 -14.81 5.00
CA CYS A 114 4.43 -15.48 4.34
C CYS A 114 4.14 -14.83 2.97
N GLU A 115 3.96 -15.67 1.97
CA GLU A 115 3.69 -15.27 0.60
C GLU A 115 2.20 -15.35 0.30
N ILE A 116 1.68 -14.30 -0.33
CA ILE A 116 0.35 -14.30 -0.93
C ILE A 116 0.56 -14.53 -2.45
N PRO A 117 0.25 -15.72 -2.98
CA PRO A 117 0.42 -16.00 -4.40
C PRO A 117 -0.47 -15.10 -5.26
N SER A 118 0.07 -14.63 -6.38
CA SER A 118 -0.71 -13.86 -7.35
C SER A 118 -1.81 -14.74 -7.96
N MET A 119 -3.03 -14.21 -8.05
CA MET A 119 -4.14 -14.92 -8.71
C MET A 119 -3.93 -15.11 -10.22
N TYR A 120 -3.00 -14.36 -10.82
CA TYR A 120 -2.64 -14.45 -12.24
C TYR A 120 -1.49 -15.40 -12.52
N ASP A 121 -0.81 -15.88 -11.48
CA ASP A 121 0.04 -17.05 -11.64
C ASP A 121 -0.91 -18.23 -11.90
N LEU A 122 -0.89 -18.75 -13.14
CA LEU A 122 -1.56 -19.99 -13.54
C LEU A 122 -1.43 -21.03 -12.41
N PRO A 123 -2.46 -21.89 -12.19
CA PRO A 123 -2.50 -22.80 -11.04
C PRO A 123 -1.15 -23.45 -10.87
N HIS A 124 -0.47 -23.05 -9.80
CA HIS A 124 0.94 -23.33 -9.58
C HIS A 124 1.22 -24.79 -9.91
N LEU A 125 2.08 -25.04 -10.90
CA LEU A 125 2.53 -26.37 -11.32
C LEU A 125 3.37 -27.08 -10.24
N GLY A 126 3.26 -26.67 -8.97
CA GLY A 126 4.00 -27.22 -7.85
C GLY A 126 3.17 -27.28 -6.56
N PRO A 127 3.52 -28.19 -5.64
CA PRO A 127 2.88 -28.28 -4.34
C PRO A 127 3.05 -26.98 -3.55
N ARG A 128 2.00 -26.58 -2.82
CA ARG A 128 2.03 -25.40 -1.94
C ARG A 128 3.17 -25.54 -0.92
N SER A 129 3.98 -24.51 -0.81
CA SER A 129 4.97 -24.44 0.26
C SER A 129 4.29 -24.11 1.59
N ASN A 130 4.93 -24.43 2.71
CA ASN A 130 4.49 -24.01 4.03
C ASN A 130 4.54 -22.49 4.24
N LYS A 131 5.12 -21.73 3.30
CA LYS A 131 5.21 -20.27 3.34
C LYS A 131 4.07 -19.57 2.62
N GLN A 132 3.19 -20.29 1.93
CA GLN A 132 2.16 -19.68 1.08
C GLN A 132 0.78 -19.80 1.69
N CYS A 133 0.08 -18.68 1.83
CA CYS A 133 -1.36 -18.72 2.07
C CYS A 133 -2.06 -19.14 0.79
N GLY A 134 -2.83 -20.22 0.85
CA GLY A 134 -3.56 -20.71 -0.32
C GLY A 134 -4.61 -19.72 -0.83
N HIS A 135 -4.95 -19.75 -2.11
CA HIS A 135 -6.10 -18.97 -2.61
C HIS A 135 -7.37 -19.25 -1.80
N SER A 136 -8.04 -18.18 -1.37
CA SER A 136 -9.32 -18.20 -0.67
C SER A 136 -10.24 -17.14 -1.26
N SER A 137 -11.54 -17.26 -1.04
CA SER A 137 -12.52 -16.21 -1.36
C SER A 137 -12.46 -15.01 -0.41
N CYS A 138 -11.60 -15.06 0.60
CA CYS A 138 -11.44 -14.05 1.64
C CYS A 138 -10.19 -13.20 1.40
N THR A 139 -9.82 -12.98 0.15
CA THR A 139 -8.68 -12.15 -0.20
C THR A 139 -9.06 -10.68 -0.10
N GLY A 140 -8.12 -9.82 0.33
CA GLY A 140 -8.31 -8.38 0.39
C GLY A 140 -8.03 -7.77 1.77
N TRP A 141 -8.73 -6.69 2.09
CA TRP A 141 -8.45 -5.86 3.27
C TRP A 141 -8.89 -6.48 4.60
N ASP A 142 -9.67 -7.56 4.56
CA ASP A 142 -10.30 -8.14 5.75
C ASP A 142 -9.53 -9.32 6.36
N THR A 143 -8.39 -9.69 5.77
CA THR A 143 -7.66 -10.88 6.20
C THR A 143 -6.15 -10.63 6.30
N VAL A 144 -5.48 -11.49 7.05
CA VAL A 144 -4.03 -11.46 7.22
C VAL A 144 -3.49 -12.85 6.92
N CYS A 145 -2.49 -12.91 6.04
CA CYS A 145 -1.71 -14.12 5.83
C CYS A 145 -0.62 -14.19 6.91
N ALA A 146 -0.67 -15.19 7.79
CA ALA A 146 0.26 -15.30 8.92
C ALA A 146 0.64 -16.75 9.22
N LYS A 147 1.80 -16.94 9.86
CA LYS A 147 2.23 -18.25 10.34
C LYS A 147 1.34 -18.70 11.50
N ASP A 148 0.86 -19.93 11.43
CA ASP A 148 0.19 -20.60 12.54
C ASP A 148 1.19 -21.18 13.56
N GLY A 149 0.68 -21.78 14.63
CA GLY A 149 1.50 -22.42 15.67
C GLY A 149 2.35 -23.59 15.20
N ASN A 150 2.11 -24.11 13.99
CA ASN A 150 2.91 -25.17 13.35
C ASN A 150 3.93 -24.61 12.35
N GLY A 151 4.00 -23.27 12.21
CA GLY A 151 4.89 -22.59 11.27
C GLY A 151 4.39 -22.60 9.83
N GLN A 152 3.11 -22.92 9.59
CA GLN A 152 2.49 -22.89 8.26
C GLN A 152 1.75 -21.56 8.05
N CYS A 153 1.97 -20.91 6.91
CA CYS A 153 1.26 -19.69 6.55
C CYS A 153 -0.18 -19.99 6.13
N ASN A 154 -1.13 -19.41 6.88
CA ASN A 154 -2.56 -19.58 6.67
C ASN A 154 -3.29 -18.24 6.83
N TRP A 155 -4.45 -18.12 6.20
CA TRP A 155 -5.34 -16.96 6.40
C TRP A 155 -5.90 -16.98 7.83
N GLN A 156 -5.55 -15.96 8.60
CA GLN A 156 -6.09 -15.74 9.93
C GLN A 156 -7.41 -15.00 9.76
N THR A 157 -8.53 -15.73 9.86
CA THR A 157 -9.93 -15.27 9.77
C THR A 157 -10.44 -14.92 8.37
N CYS A 158 -11.54 -15.60 8.00
CA CYS A 158 -12.74 -15.05 7.38
C CYS A 158 -13.89 -15.27 8.39
#